data_AF-A0A957DKS2-F1
#
_entry.id   AF-A0A957DKS2-F1
#
_cell.length_a   1.000
_cell.length_b   1.000
_cell.length_c   1.000
_cell.angle_alpha   90.00
_cell.angle_beta   90.00
_cell.angle_gamma   90.00
#
_symmetry.space_group_name_H-M   'P 1'
#
loop_
_entity.id
_entity.type
_entity.pdbx_description
1 polymer ?
#
loop_
_entity_poly.entity_id
_entity_poly.type
_entity_poly.pdbx_seq_one_letter_code
_entity_poly.pdbx_strand_id
1 'polypeptide(L)'
;MSDPGKISDHDLAVRTFVYQQFVQTARPPTVAETAVHFNLPPNDIKNSYQRLHDNHFFFLEPGTLDIRMANPFSAVPTKFKVQVGPVAYWANCAWDMLGIPAALHRDAVIEAAYEDGRGTAVL
;
A
#
# COMPACT_ATOMS: atom_id res chain seq x y z
N MET A 1 -8.20 -22.88 -20.23
CA MET A 1 -8.32 -21.42 -20.03
C MET A 1 -8.12 -21.15 -18.54
N SER A 2 -7.10 -20.39 -18.18
CA SER A 2 -6.87 -19.97 -16.80
C SER A 2 -8.01 -19.06 -16.34
N ASP A 3 -8.49 -19.23 -15.11
CA ASP A 3 -9.49 -18.34 -14.51
C ASP A 3 -8.89 -16.92 -14.39
N PRO A 4 -9.42 -15.91 -15.10
CA PRO A 4 -8.88 -14.55 -15.09
C PRO A 4 -8.96 -13.88 -13.71
N GLY A 5 -9.80 -14.39 -12.79
CA GLY A 5 -9.87 -13.93 -11.41
C GLY A 5 -8.88 -14.60 -10.47
N LYS A 6 -8.23 -15.69 -10.89
CA LYS A 6 -7.32 -16.45 -10.01
C LYS A 6 -5.97 -15.76 -9.89
N ILE A 7 -5.61 -15.45 -8.66
CA ILE A 7 -4.30 -14.90 -8.29
C ILE A 7 -3.21 -15.94 -8.51
N SER A 8 -2.15 -15.53 -9.22
CA SER A 8 -0.99 -16.37 -9.52
C SER A 8 0.14 -16.18 -8.51
N ASP A 9 1.10 -17.09 -8.49
CA ASP A 9 2.34 -16.94 -7.70
C ASP A 9 3.11 -15.68 -8.10
N HIS A 10 3.04 -15.29 -9.39
CA HIS A 10 3.62 -14.05 -9.86
C HIS A 10 2.93 -12.83 -9.25
N ASP A 11 1.60 -12.80 -9.19
CA ASP A 11 0.86 -11.71 -8.55
C ASP A 11 1.19 -11.62 -7.05
N LEU A 12 1.37 -12.76 -6.37
CA LEU A 12 1.82 -12.79 -4.98
C LEU A 12 3.25 -12.27 -4.80
N ALA A 13 4.14 -12.55 -5.75
CA ALA A 13 5.49 -11.99 -5.77
C ALA A 13 5.46 -10.46 -5.97
N VAL A 14 4.65 -9.96 -6.90
CA VAL A 14 4.43 -8.52 -7.13
C VAL A 14 3.91 -7.84 -5.87
N ARG A 15 2.89 -8.42 -5.22
CA ARG A 15 2.40 -7.94 -3.92
C ARG A 15 3.53 -7.89 -2.89
N THR A 16 4.33 -8.94 -2.79
CA THR A 16 5.42 -9.00 -1.80
C THR A 16 6.45 -7.89 -2.05
N PHE A 17 6.79 -7.62 -3.31
CA PHE A 17 7.67 -6.51 -3.68
C PHE A 17 7.09 -5.15 -3.28
N VAL A 18 5.78 -4.92 -3.46
CA VAL A 18 5.10 -3.70 -2.98
C VAL A 18 5.33 -3.48 -1.49
N TYR A 19 5.11 -4.50 -0.66
CA TYR A 19 5.34 -4.38 0.79
C TYR A 19 6.82 -4.16 1.13
N GLN A 20 7.74 -4.83 0.44
CA GLN A 20 9.17 -4.58 0.63
C GLN A 20 9.55 -3.13 0.31
N GLN A 21 8.97 -2.54 -0.73
CA GLN A 21 9.21 -1.14 -1.07
C GLN A 21 8.66 -0.16 -0.03
N PHE A 22 7.50 -0.44 0.56
CA PHE A 22 7.04 0.31 1.73
C PHE A 22 8.07 0.23 2.85
N VAL A 23 8.51 -0.97 3.23
CA VAL A 23 9.50 -1.16 4.31
C VAL A 23 10.79 -0.36 4.03
N GLN A 24 11.28 -0.39 2.79
CA GLN A 24 12.57 0.22 2.42
C GLN A 24 12.51 1.73 2.18
N THR A 25 11.40 2.24 1.65
CA THR A 25 11.33 3.61 1.09
C THR A 25 10.17 4.44 1.63
N ALA A 26 9.33 3.86 2.49
CA ALA A 26 8.08 4.45 3.00
C ALA A 26 7.04 4.81 1.92
N ARG A 27 7.19 4.30 0.69
CA ARG A 27 6.23 4.45 -0.40
C ARG A 27 6.09 3.15 -1.20
N PRO A 28 4.99 2.96 -1.93
CA PRO A 28 4.89 1.85 -2.89
C PRO A 28 5.76 2.10 -4.13
N PRO A 29 6.06 1.05 -4.91
CA PRO A 29 6.65 1.19 -6.23
C PRO A 29 5.59 1.53 -7.27
N THR A 30 6.00 2.30 -8.28
CA THR A 30 5.22 2.48 -9.51
C THR A 30 5.23 1.19 -10.35
N VAL A 31 4.30 1.10 -11.30
CA VAL A 31 4.31 0.02 -12.31
C VAL A 31 5.66 -0.07 -13.05
N ALA A 32 6.28 1.07 -13.36
CA ALA A 32 7.56 1.10 -14.06
C ALA A 32 8.70 0.55 -13.20
N GLU A 33 8.77 0.94 -11.92
CA GLU A 33 9.76 0.43 -10.97
C GLU A 33 9.59 -1.09 -10.75
N THR A 34 8.36 -1.55 -10.63
CA THR A 34 8.04 -2.98 -10.52
C THR A 34 8.40 -3.75 -11.80
N ALA A 35 8.13 -3.18 -12.98
CA ALA A 35 8.52 -3.79 -14.25
C ALA A 35 10.03 -3.94 -14.39
N VAL A 36 10.79 -2.92 -13.99
CA VAL A 36 12.26 -2.99 -13.93
C VAL A 36 12.72 -4.06 -12.95
N HIS A 37 12.13 -4.13 -11.74
CA HIS A 37 12.50 -5.12 -10.73
C HIS A 37 12.33 -6.57 -11.21
N PHE A 38 11.21 -6.87 -11.87
CA PHE A 38 10.92 -8.22 -12.37
C PHE A 38 11.48 -8.50 -13.77
N ASN A 39 12.09 -7.51 -14.44
CA ASN A 39 12.50 -7.57 -15.84
C ASN A 39 11.36 -8.03 -16.77
N LEU A 40 10.20 -7.39 -16.63
CA LEU A 40 8.98 -7.70 -17.37
C LEU A 40 8.46 -6.49 -18.14
N PRO A 41 7.67 -6.70 -19.21
CA PRO A 41 6.94 -5.63 -19.88
C PRO A 41 6.02 -4.89 -18.89
N PRO A 42 5.94 -3.54 -18.94
CA PRO A 42 5.06 -2.78 -18.05
C PRO A 42 3.59 -3.23 -18.11
N ASN A 43 3.09 -3.66 -19.27
CA ASN A 43 1.71 -4.13 -19.40
C ASN A 43 1.41 -5.39 -18.56
N ASP A 44 2.38 -6.28 -18.36
CA ASP A 44 2.18 -7.47 -17.52
C ASP A 44 2.02 -7.06 -16.05
N ILE A 45 2.81 -6.08 -15.61
CA ILE A 45 2.71 -5.50 -14.26
C ILE A 45 1.40 -4.73 -14.09
N LYS A 46 0.94 -3.96 -15.09
CA LYS A 46 -0.37 -3.29 -15.06
C LYS A 46 -1.49 -4.29 -14.81
N ASN A 47 -1.47 -5.40 -15.56
CA ASN A 47 -2.48 -6.45 -15.43
C ASN A 47 -2.39 -7.12 -14.05
N SER A 48 -1.19 -7.31 -13.50
CA SER A 48 -0.99 -7.81 -12.14
C SER A 48 -1.55 -6.86 -11.08
N TYR A 49 -1.27 -5.56 -11.19
CA TYR A 49 -1.79 -4.54 -10.28
C TYR A 49 -3.32 -4.50 -10.32
N GLN A 50 -3.92 -4.58 -11.50
CA GLN A 50 -5.38 -4.63 -11.63
C GLN A 50 -5.98 -5.88 -10.97
N ARG A 51 -5.41 -7.07 -11.22
CA ARG A 51 -5.89 -8.31 -10.57
C ARG A 51 -5.76 -8.26 -9.05
N LEU A 52 -4.64 -7.73 -8.54
CA LEU A 52 -4.41 -7.57 -7.10
C LEU A 52 -5.39 -6.57 -6.49
N HIS A 53 -5.72 -5.50 -7.21
CA HIS A 53 -6.76 -4.55 -6.83
C HIS A 53 -8.15 -5.20 -6.77
N ASP A 54 -8.55 -5.88 -7.84
CA ASP A 54 -9.86 -6.51 -7.97
C ASP A 54 -10.07 -7.62 -6.91
N ASN A 55 -8.98 -8.19 -6.40
CA ASN A 55 -8.97 -9.19 -5.34
C ASN A 55 -8.62 -8.63 -3.95
N HIS A 56 -8.64 -7.30 -3.77
CA HIS A 56 -8.46 -6.62 -2.48
C HIS A 56 -7.13 -6.87 -1.76
N PHE A 57 -6.05 -7.18 -2.48
CA PHE A 57 -4.71 -7.31 -1.89
C PHE A 57 -4.06 -5.96 -1.58
N PHE A 58 -4.38 -4.95 -2.38
CA PHE A 58 -4.14 -3.52 -2.17
C PHE A 58 -5.15 -2.74 -3.02
N PHE A 59 -5.20 -1.42 -2.86
CA PHE A 59 -6.11 -0.56 -3.61
C PHE A 59 -5.35 0.48 -4.42
N LEU A 60 -5.72 0.61 -5.69
CA LEU A 60 -5.21 1.64 -6.59
C LEU A 60 -5.99 2.94 -6.39
N GLU A 61 -5.34 4.06 -6.67
CA GLU A 61 -6.00 5.36 -6.79
C GLU A 61 -6.96 5.35 -8.00
N PRO A 62 -8.23 5.77 -7.85
CA PRO A 62 -9.21 5.73 -8.92
C PRO A 62 -8.73 6.38 -10.21
N GLY A 63 -8.84 5.66 -11.32
CA GLY A 63 -8.43 6.13 -12.64
C GLY A 63 -6.93 6.10 -12.91
N THR A 64 -6.12 5.57 -12.00
CA THR A 64 -4.66 5.43 -12.17
C THR A 64 -4.19 4.00 -11.85
N LEU A 65 -2.88 3.79 -11.91
CA LEU A 65 -2.21 2.56 -11.47
C LEU A 65 -1.33 2.79 -10.24
N ASP A 66 -1.45 3.96 -9.61
CA ASP A 66 -0.74 4.27 -8.39
C ASP A 66 -1.41 3.55 -7.23
N ILE A 67 -0.61 2.91 -6.38
CA ILE A 67 -1.13 2.26 -5.18
C ILE A 67 -1.49 3.35 -4.18
N ARG A 68 -2.77 3.39 -3.76
CA ARG A 68 -3.25 4.29 -2.71
C ARG A 68 -3.11 3.66 -1.32
N MET A 69 -3.43 2.37 -1.19
CA MET A 69 -3.47 1.67 0.10
C MET A 69 -2.97 0.23 -0.04
N ALA A 70 -2.07 -0.21 0.84
CA ALA A 70 -1.67 -1.59 0.99
C ALA A 70 -1.54 -1.91 2.48
N ASN A 71 -2.63 -2.40 3.09
CA ASN A 71 -2.76 -2.48 4.55
C ASN A 71 -1.58 -3.21 5.21
N PRO A 72 -0.95 -2.61 6.24
CA PRO A 72 -1.43 -1.45 7.00
C PRO A 72 -0.99 -0.08 6.46
N PHE A 73 -0.25 -0.03 5.35
CA PHE A 73 0.34 1.21 4.83
C PHE A 73 -0.62 2.01 3.93
N SER A 74 -0.54 3.32 4.04
CA SER A 74 -1.11 4.28 3.10
C SER A 74 0.00 4.92 2.27
N ALA A 75 -0.24 5.09 0.98
CA ALA A 75 0.69 5.76 0.07
C ALA A 75 0.52 7.29 0.08
N VAL A 76 -0.55 7.79 0.70
CA VAL A 76 -0.84 9.22 0.82
C VAL A 76 -0.85 9.63 2.29
N PRO A 77 -0.55 10.90 2.62
CA PRO A 77 -0.68 11.39 3.99
C PRO A 77 -2.10 11.23 4.53
N THR A 78 -2.23 10.82 5.80
CA THR A 78 -3.50 10.67 6.51
C THR A 78 -3.45 11.34 7.88
N LYS A 79 -4.50 11.23 8.68
CA LYS A 79 -4.48 11.67 10.09
C LYS A 79 -3.68 10.73 11.01
N PHE A 80 -3.13 9.63 10.49
CA PHE A 80 -2.50 8.56 11.26
C PHE A 80 -1.03 8.41 10.85
N LYS A 81 -0.17 9.21 11.45
CA LYS A 81 1.28 9.17 11.21
C LYS A 81 1.95 8.19 12.16
N VAL A 82 2.84 7.36 11.64
CA VAL A 82 3.58 6.36 12.42
C VAL A 82 5.07 6.56 12.19
N GLN A 83 5.78 7.02 13.22
CA GLN A 83 7.23 7.22 13.19
C GLN A 83 7.94 5.98 13.73
N VAL A 84 8.78 5.35 12.89
CA VAL A 84 9.60 4.17 13.24
C VAL A 84 11.07 4.51 13.03
N GLY A 85 11.78 4.80 14.12
CA GLY A 85 13.15 5.32 14.04
C GLY A 85 13.19 6.61 13.22
N PRO A 86 14.01 6.72 12.14
CA PRO A 86 14.08 7.91 11.31
C PRO A 86 13.00 7.97 10.22
N VAL A 87 12.20 6.92 10.03
CA VAL A 87 11.24 6.80 8.92
C VAL A 87 9.82 7.08 9.39
N ALA A 88 9.09 7.92 8.66
CA ALA A 88 7.67 8.17 8.87
C ALA A 88 6.82 7.41 7.85
N TYR A 89 5.78 6.75 8.33
CA TYR A 89 4.77 6.07 7.53
C TYR A 89 3.40 6.71 7.78
N TRP A 90 2.45 6.43 6.89
CA TRP A 90 1.04 6.77 7.05
C TRP A 90 0.20 5.50 7.06
N ALA A 91 -0.81 5.45 7.93
CA ALA A 91 -1.76 4.35 8.02
C ALA A 91 -3.13 4.75 7.45
N ASN A 92 -3.90 3.79 6.94
CA ASN A 92 -5.22 4.10 6.35
C ASN A 92 -6.30 4.38 7.40
N CYS A 93 -6.15 3.83 8.61
CA CYS A 93 -7.10 4.00 9.71
C CYS A 93 -6.44 3.87 11.09
N ALA A 94 -7.24 4.08 12.14
CA ALA A 94 -6.81 3.95 13.53
C ALA A 94 -6.35 2.53 13.92
N TRP A 95 -6.80 1.48 13.22
CA TRP A 95 -6.30 0.13 13.46
C TRP A 95 -4.99 -0.12 12.72
N ASP A 96 -4.90 0.32 11.47
CA ASP A 96 -3.70 0.18 10.65
C ASP A 96 -2.48 0.88 11.27
N MET A 97 -2.67 1.99 11.99
CA MET A 97 -1.55 2.69 12.65
C MET A 97 -0.84 1.80 13.70
N LEU A 98 -1.57 0.85 14.31
CA LEU A 98 -1.03 -0.16 15.20
C LEU A 98 -0.42 -1.35 14.43
N GLY A 99 -0.93 -1.62 13.22
CA GLY A 99 -0.44 -2.69 12.35
C GLY A 99 0.95 -2.42 11.78
N ILE A 100 1.30 -1.17 11.51
CA ILE A 100 2.63 -0.79 10.96
C ILE A 100 3.78 -1.22 11.88
N PRO A 101 3.86 -0.83 13.17
CA PRO A 101 4.96 -1.25 14.04
C PRO A 101 5.00 -2.78 14.22
N ALA A 102 3.84 -3.43 14.27
CA ALA A 102 3.74 -4.88 14.35
C ALA A 102 4.34 -5.56 13.10
N ALA A 103 4.00 -5.08 11.90
CA ALA A 103 4.53 -5.60 10.64
C ALA A 103 6.03 -5.37 10.48
N LEU A 104 6.55 -4.27 11.03
CA LEU A 104 7.96 -3.92 10.98
C LEU A 104 8.79 -4.54 12.12
N HIS A 105 8.14 -5.19 13.09
CA HIS A 105 8.76 -5.71 14.30
C HIS A 105 9.62 -4.66 15.03
N ARG A 106 9.08 -3.44 15.17
CA ARG A 106 9.77 -2.28 15.75
C ARG A 106 8.85 -1.42 16.59
N ASP A 107 9.43 -0.77 17.59
CA ASP A 107 8.76 0.28 18.36
C ASP A 107 8.47 1.50 17.47
N ALA A 108 7.39 2.22 17.78
CA ALA A 108 6.97 3.40 17.04
C ALA A 108 6.39 4.49 17.95
N VAL A 109 6.45 5.73 17.47
CA VAL A 109 5.66 6.85 17.99
C VAL A 109 4.51 7.10 17.00
N ILE A 110 3.27 7.10 17.50
CA ILE A 110 2.07 7.28 16.68
C ILE A 110 1.45 8.64 16.99
N GLU A 111 1.25 9.44 15.96
CA GLU A 111 0.49 10.69 16.01
C GLU A 111 -0.85 10.48 15.31
N ALA A 112 -1.95 10.69 16.03
CA ALA A 112 -3.31 10.57 15.51
C ALA A 112 -4.18 11.74 15.98
N ALA A 113 -5.09 12.18 15.11
CA ALA A 113 -6.10 13.17 15.47
C ALA A 113 -7.43 12.47 15.82
N TYR A 114 -8.04 12.89 16.93
CA TYR A 114 -9.40 12.49 17.29
C TYR A 114 -10.42 13.06 16.30
N GLU A 115 -11.38 12.24 15.88
CA GLU A 115 -12.50 12.63 15.03
C GLU A 115 -13.78 12.12 15.69
N ASP A 116 -14.67 13.04 16.11
CA ASP A 116 -15.95 12.71 16.73
C ASP A 116 -17.10 12.60 15.72
N GLY A 117 -16.79 12.65 14.42
CA GLY A 117 -17.76 12.62 13.33
C GLY A 117 -18.54 13.93 13.18
N ARG A 118 -18.14 15.02 13.87
CA ARG A 118 -18.77 16.34 13.78
C ARG A 118 -17.95 17.34 12.95
N GLY A 119 -16.89 16.89 12.29
CA GLY A 119 -16.08 17.70 11.40
C GLY A 119 -16.90 18.33 10.27
N THR A 120 -16.77 19.65 10.11
CA THR A 120 -17.31 20.43 8.99
C THR A 120 -16.95 19.78 7.67
N ALA A 121 -17.95 19.60 6.79
CA ALA A 121 -17.73 19.26 5.40
C ALA A 121 -16.68 20.22 4.82
N VAL A 122 -15.51 19.68 4.48
CA VAL A 122 -14.58 20.39 3.62
C VAL A 122 -15.15 20.23 2.22
N LEU A 123 -15.60 21.35 1.66
CA LEU A 123 -16.24 21.50 0.35
C LEU A 123 -15.47 20.80 -0.77
#